data_AF-A0A953LP82-F1
#
_entry.id   AF-A0A953LP82-F1
#
_cell.length_a   1.000
_cell.length_b   1.000
_cell.length_c   1.000
_cell.angle_alpha   90.00
_cell.angle_beta   90.00
_cell.angle_gamma   90.00
#
_symmetry.space_group_name_H-M   'P 1'
#
loop_
_entity.id
_entity.type
_entity.pdbx_description
1 polymer ?
#
loop_
_entity_poly.entity_id
_entity_poly.type
_entity_poly.pdbx_seq_one_letter_code
_entity_poly.pdbx_strand_id
1 'polypeptide(L)'
;MATEITEILAAARDGEPEKLGAVFAAVYPELKRMASLRTAGAPANATITTTVLVHETFLKLAGARHLPLVDRRHFFACAARAMRQILIDHARAATAGKRGSGAAALA
;
A
#
# COMPACT_ATOMS: atom_id res chain seq x y z
N MET A 1 -2.77 -16.27 -19.09
CA MET A 1 -2.72 -16.07 -17.62
C MET A 1 -2.69 -14.59 -17.17
N ALA A 2 -2.72 -13.59 -18.08
CA ALA A 2 -2.85 -12.18 -17.70
C ALA A 2 -4.33 -11.72 -17.53
N THR A 3 -5.26 -12.50 -18.08
CA THR A 3 -6.69 -12.21 -18.15
C THR A 3 -7.36 -12.28 -16.77
N GLU A 4 -7.04 -13.29 -15.95
CA GLU A 4 -7.68 -13.51 -14.64
C GLU A 4 -7.58 -12.30 -13.71
N ILE A 5 -6.38 -11.73 -13.48
CA ILE A 5 -6.25 -10.60 -12.55
C ILE A 5 -6.97 -9.35 -13.07
N THR A 6 -7.00 -9.16 -14.38
CA THR A 6 -7.62 -7.97 -14.99
C THR A 6 -9.14 -8.06 -14.88
N GLU A 7 -9.71 -9.25 -15.10
CA GLU A 7 -11.13 -9.57 -14.88
C GLU A 7 -11.50 -9.46 -13.40
N ILE A 8 -10.67 -10.00 -12.51
CA ILE A 8 -10.86 -9.96 -11.06
C ILE A 8 -10.79 -8.51 -10.54
N LEU A 9 -9.87 -7.67 -11.05
CA LEU A 9 -9.78 -6.23 -10.74
C LEU A 9 -10.93 -5.41 -11.34
N ALA A 10 -11.47 -5.82 -12.49
CA ALA A 10 -12.68 -5.20 -13.06
C ALA A 10 -13.91 -5.53 -12.22
N ALA A 11 -14.11 -6.80 -11.87
CA ALA A 11 -15.27 -7.24 -11.09
C ALA A 11 -15.24 -6.74 -9.63
N ALA A 12 -14.06 -6.44 -9.09
CA ALA A 12 -13.91 -5.76 -7.81
C ALA A 12 -14.41 -4.29 -7.82
N ARG A 13 -14.45 -3.62 -8.99
CA ARG A 13 -15.00 -2.27 -9.10
C ARG A 13 -16.52 -2.23 -8.93
N ASP A 14 -17.20 -3.34 -9.21
CA ASP A 14 -18.67 -3.44 -9.08
C ASP A 14 -19.13 -3.60 -7.63
N GLY A 15 -18.21 -3.58 -6.66
CA GLY A 15 -18.53 -3.50 -5.23
C GLY A 15 -18.85 -4.83 -4.56
N GLU A 16 -18.53 -5.96 -5.19
CA GLU A 16 -18.71 -7.28 -4.60
C GLU A 16 -17.56 -7.65 -3.66
N PRO A 17 -17.78 -7.70 -2.32
CA PRO A 17 -16.71 -7.91 -1.34
C PRO A 17 -16.05 -9.29 -1.44
N GLU A 18 -16.78 -10.32 -1.87
CA GLU A 18 -16.24 -11.67 -2.09
C GLU A 18 -15.22 -11.69 -3.24
N LYS A 19 -15.50 -10.95 -4.32
CA LYS A 19 -14.60 -10.82 -5.46
C LYS A 19 -13.32 -10.06 -5.07
N LEU A 20 -13.43 -9.03 -4.22
CA LEU A 20 -12.28 -8.32 -3.65
C LEU A 20 -11.33 -9.24 -2.86
N GLY A 21 -11.89 -10.20 -2.11
CA GLY A 21 -11.10 -11.21 -1.40
C GLY A 21 -10.28 -12.09 -2.35
N ALA A 22 -10.89 -12.52 -3.46
CA ALA A 22 -10.19 -13.31 -4.49
C ALA A 22 -9.10 -12.50 -5.21
N VAL A 23 -9.35 -11.22 -5.52
CA VAL A 23 -8.31 -10.30 -6.03
C VAL A 23 -7.14 -10.29 -5.08
N PHE A 24 -7.42 -10.03 -3.80
CA PHE A 24 -6.39 -9.84 -2.80
C PHE A 24 -5.52 -11.10 -2.70
N ALA A 25 -6.14 -12.28 -2.60
CA ALA A 25 -5.41 -13.55 -2.55
C ALA A 25 -4.48 -13.74 -3.77
N ALA A 26 -4.94 -13.38 -4.97
CA ALA A 26 -4.16 -13.51 -6.20
C ALA A 26 -2.95 -12.54 -6.28
N VAL A 27 -3.08 -11.33 -5.73
CA VAL A 27 -1.99 -10.31 -5.77
C VAL A 27 -1.11 -10.33 -4.53
N TYR A 28 -1.58 -10.87 -3.40
CA TYR A 28 -0.93 -10.79 -2.10
C TYR A 28 0.51 -11.31 -2.08
N PRO A 29 0.87 -12.46 -2.69
CA PRO A 29 2.25 -12.94 -2.68
C PRO A 29 3.24 -11.94 -3.30
N GLU A 30 2.85 -11.32 -4.41
CA GLU A 30 3.69 -10.35 -5.11
C GLU A 30 3.74 -9.01 -4.37
N LEU A 31 2.61 -8.55 -3.82
CA LEU A 31 2.61 -7.38 -2.94
C LEU A 31 3.51 -7.59 -1.72
N LYS A 32 3.46 -8.77 -1.09
CA LYS A 32 4.28 -9.12 0.07
C LYS A 32 5.77 -9.13 -0.28
N ARG A 33 6.14 -9.65 -1.46
CA ARG A 33 7.51 -9.60 -1.97
C ARG A 33 8.00 -8.17 -2.20
N MET A 34 7.19 -7.33 -2.85
CA MET A 34 7.55 -5.92 -3.06
C MET A 34 7.66 -5.15 -1.75
N ALA A 35 6.75 -5.41 -0.80
CA ALA A 35 6.76 -4.78 0.50
C ALA A 35 7.98 -5.20 1.32
N SER A 36 8.36 -6.49 1.32
CA SER A 36 9.51 -6.98 2.09
C SER A 36 10.82 -6.36 1.61
N LEU A 37 11.01 -6.22 0.29
CA LEU A 37 12.18 -5.55 -0.27
C LEU A 37 12.27 -4.07 0.14
N ARG A 38 11.13 -3.43 0.38
CA ARG A 38 11.07 -2.01 0.78
C ARG A 38 11.27 -1.82 2.28
N THR A 39 10.83 -2.76 3.10
CA THR A 39 10.99 -2.71 4.56
C THR A 39 12.30 -3.34 5.04
N ALA A 40 13.00 -4.13 4.21
CA ALA A 40 14.26 -4.78 4.57
C ALA A 40 15.37 -3.79 5.00
N GLY A 41 15.38 -2.57 4.45
CA GLY A 41 16.32 -1.51 4.84
C GLY A 41 15.80 -0.56 5.92
N ALA A 42 14.62 -0.82 6.49
CA ALA A 42 14.03 0.05 7.50
C ALA A 42 14.76 -0.14 8.86
N PRO A 43 14.92 0.93 9.66
CA PRO A 43 15.53 0.81 10.98
C PRO A 43 14.68 -0.10 11.89
N ALA A 44 15.32 -0.72 12.89
CA ALA A 44 14.65 -1.67 13.79
C ALA A 44 13.47 -1.08 14.58
N ASN A 45 13.41 0.25 14.71
CA ASN A 45 12.31 0.98 15.35
C ASN A 45 11.25 1.48 14.34
N ALA A 46 11.28 1.01 13.09
CA ALA A 46 10.28 1.36 12.10
C ALA A 46 8.90 0.82 12.51
N THR A 47 7.92 1.71 12.55
CA THR A 47 6.54 1.39 12.96
C THR A 47 5.77 0.66 11.86
N ILE A 48 6.23 0.72 10.62
CA ILE A 48 5.58 0.10 9.48
C ILE A 48 6.23 -1.24 9.14
N THR A 49 5.45 -2.32 9.29
CA THR A 49 5.87 -3.67 8.94
C THR A 49 5.51 -4.00 7.49
N THR A 50 6.11 -5.07 6.95
CA THR A 50 5.77 -5.59 5.61
C THR A 50 4.26 -5.82 5.46
N THR A 51 3.63 -6.46 6.45
CA THR A 51 2.20 -6.79 6.42
C THR A 51 1.35 -5.52 6.43
N VAL A 52 1.68 -4.55 7.28
CA VAL A 52 0.98 -3.24 7.32
C VAL A 52 1.09 -2.56 5.95
N LEU A 53 2.30 -2.50 5.37
CA LEU A 53 2.50 -1.88 4.07
C LEU A 53 1.67 -2.54 2.95
N VAL A 54 1.51 -3.87 2.98
CA VAL A 54 0.66 -4.59 2.02
C VAL A 54 -0.80 -4.20 2.16
N HIS A 55 -1.34 -4.23 3.39
CA HIS A 55 -2.74 -3.92 3.63
C HIS A 55 -3.08 -2.46 3.32
N GLU A 56 -2.25 -1.51 3.77
CA GLU A 56 -2.40 -0.08 3.45
C GLU A 56 -2.38 0.17 1.94
N THR A 57 -1.47 -0.50 1.23
CA THR A 57 -1.39 -0.39 -0.23
C THR A 57 -2.65 -0.92 -0.89
N PHE A 58 -3.15 -2.08 -0.46
CA PHE A 58 -4.35 -2.66 -1.03
C PHE A 58 -5.57 -1.77 -0.79
N LEU A 59 -5.78 -1.29 0.44
CA LEU A 59 -6.88 -0.38 0.77
C LEU A 59 -6.81 0.92 -0.04
N LYS A 60 -5.62 1.49 -0.19
CA LYS A 60 -5.41 2.71 -0.98
C LYS A 60 -5.74 2.51 -2.46
N LEU A 61 -5.41 1.36 -3.04
CA LEU A 61 -5.72 1.06 -4.43
C LEU A 61 -7.19 0.65 -4.64
N ALA A 62 -7.76 -0.12 -3.72
CA ALA A 62 -9.16 -0.56 -3.77
C ALA A 62 -10.14 0.60 -3.55
N GLY A 63 -9.78 1.57 -2.68
CA GLY A 63 -10.57 2.78 -2.45
C GLY A 63 -10.48 3.82 -3.57
N ALA A 64 -9.50 3.71 -4.48
CA ALA A 64 -9.32 4.62 -5.60
C ALA A 64 -10.30 4.28 -6.74
N ARG A 65 -11.57 4.70 -6.60
CA ARG A 65 -12.66 4.45 -7.57
C ARG A 65 -12.34 4.85 -9.02
N HIS A 66 -11.37 5.75 -9.23
CA HIS A 66 -11.00 6.27 -10.54
C HIS A 66 -9.60 5.86 -11.02
N LEU A 67 -8.94 4.88 -10.40
CA LEU A 67 -7.65 4.41 -10.91
C LEU A 67 -7.89 3.50 -12.13
N PRO A 68 -7.48 3.89 -13.37
CA PRO A 68 -7.65 3.04 -14.54
C PRO A 68 -6.63 1.90 -14.47
N LEU A 69 -6.95 0.86 -13.72
CA LEU A 69 -6.18 -0.37 -13.69
C LEU A 69 -6.45 -1.15 -14.97
N VAL A 70 -5.55 -0.98 -15.94
CA VAL A 70 -5.65 -1.55 -17.29
C VAL A 70 -5.17 -2.99 -17.33
N ASP A 71 -4.11 -3.31 -16.58
CA ASP A 71 -3.52 -4.64 -16.54
C ASP A 71 -2.74 -4.90 -15.24
N ARG A 72 -2.29 -6.15 -15.06
CA ARG A 72 -1.50 -6.62 -13.91
C ARG A 72 -0.21 -5.82 -13.71
N ARG A 73 0.49 -5.44 -14.79
CA ARG A 73 1.74 -4.68 -14.71
C ARG A 73 1.48 -3.26 -14.23
N HIS A 74 0.43 -2.61 -14.74
CA HIS A 74 0.00 -1.31 -14.29
C HIS A 74 -0.42 -1.34 -12.82
N PHE A 75 -1.15 -2.37 -12.39
CA PHE A 75 -1.50 -2.56 -10.98
C PHE A 75 -0.28 -2.59 -10.07
N PHE A 76 0.73 -3.41 -10.39
CA PHE A 76 1.93 -3.48 -9.54
C PHE A 76 2.80 -2.22 -9.63
N ALA A 77 2.80 -1.51 -10.76
CA ALA A 77 3.45 -0.20 -10.87
C ALA A 77 2.77 0.84 -9.95
N CYS A 78 1.43 0.87 -9.93
CA CYS A 78 0.65 1.70 -9.00
C CYS A 78 0.92 1.29 -7.54
N ALA A 79 0.94 -0.01 -7.23
CA ALA A 79 1.24 -0.52 -5.90
C ALA A 79 2.63 -0.11 -5.42
N ALA A 80 3.65 -0.22 -6.29
CA ALA A 80 5.00 0.22 -5.96
C ALA A 80 5.08 1.72 -5.64
N ARG A 81 4.32 2.55 -6.36
CA ARG A 81 4.22 3.99 -6.10
C ARG A 81 3.48 4.28 -4.79
N ALA A 82 2.35 3.60 -4.55
CA ALA A 82 1.56 3.73 -3.33
C ALA A 82 2.38 3.33 -2.09
N MET A 83 3.09 2.20 -2.13
CA MET A 83 3.97 1.75 -1.05
C MET A 83 5.03 2.80 -0.70
N ARG A 84 5.67 3.40 -1.71
CA ARG A 84 6.66 4.47 -1.50
C ARG A 84 6.02 5.67 -0.80
N GLN A 85 4.83 6.08 -1.22
CA GLN A 85 4.13 7.21 -0.61
C GLN A 85 3.76 6.92 0.85
N ILE A 86 3.20 5.74 1.13
CA ILE A 86 2.85 5.31 2.49
C ILE A 86 4.09 5.34 3.40
N LEU A 87 5.22 4.78 2.95
CA LEU A 87 6.48 4.79 3.71
C LEU A 87 6.98 6.21 4.01
N ILE A 88 6.90 7.12 3.04
CA ILE A 88 7.26 8.53 3.20
C ILE A 88 6.34 9.21 4.22
N ASP A 89 5.04 9.00 4.11
CA ASP A 89 4.04 9.61 4.99
C ASP A 89 4.22 9.11 6.43
N HIS A 90 4.50 7.82 6.62
CA HIS A 90 4.87 7.26 7.93
C HIS A 90 6.16 7.86 8.49
N ALA A 91 7.20 8.01 7.67
CA ALA A 91 8.46 8.63 8.11
C ALA A 91 8.26 10.11 8.50
N ARG A 92 7.43 10.84 7.74
CA ARG A 92 7.04 12.22 8.05
C ARG A 92 6.25 12.30 9.36
N ALA A 93 5.27 11.43 9.57
CA ALA A 93 4.48 11.39 10.80
C ALA A 93 5.36 11.06 12.03
N ALA A 94 6.27 10.10 11.90
CA ALA A 94 7.19 9.72 12.97
C ALA A 94 8.15 10.86 13.38
N THR A 95 8.54 11.74 12.45
CA THR A 95 9.35 12.93 12.77
C THR A 95 8.53 14.08 13.34
N ALA A 96 7.28 14.25 12.90
CA ALA A 96 6.36 15.25 13.44
C ALA A 96 6.01 14.98 14.93
N GLY A 97 5.71 13.73 15.29
CA GLY A 97 5.41 13.34 16.68
C GLY A 97 6.59 13.52 17.64
N LYS A 98 7.84 13.43 17.15
CA LYS A 98 9.06 13.63 17.96
C LYS A 98 9.38 15.10 18.25
N ARG A 99 8.74 16.05 17.57
CA ARG A 99 8.92 17.50 17.82
C ARG A 99 8.06 18.03 18.98
N GLY A 100 7.27 17.19 19.65
CA GLY A 100 6.47 17.55 20.83
C GLY A 100 7.23 17.65 22.15
N SER A 101 8.57 17.51 22.16
CA SER A 101 9.41 17.55 23.35
C SER A 101 10.46 18.67 23.26
N GLY A 102 10.03 19.93 23.30
CA GLY A 102 10.93 21.05 23.62
C GLY A 102 11.13 22.12 22.56
N ALA A 103 10.06 22.64 21.95
CA ALA A 103 10.08 24.03 21.51
C ALA A 103 9.46 24.86 22.62
N ALA A 104 10.31 25.46 23.46
CA ALA A 104 9.90 26.53 24.36
C ALA A 104 9.18 27.59 23.52
N ALA A 105 7.88 27.76 23.79
CA ALA A 105 7.21 28.98 23.39
C ALA A 105 7.86 30.10 24.20
N LEU A 106 8.72 30.88 23.54
CA LEU A 106 9.14 32.19 24.02
C LEU A 106 7.87 33.05 24.13
N ALA A 107 7.46 33.35 25.36
CA ALA A 107 6.58 34.45 25.73
C ALA A 107 7.17 35.09 26.99
#